data_AF-A0A6I6HNF9-F1
#
_entry.id   AF-A0A6I6HNF9-F1
#
_cell.length_a   1.000
_cell.length_b   1.000
_cell.length_c   1.000
_cell.angle_alpha   90.00
_cell.angle_beta   90.00
_cell.angle_gamma   90.00
#
_symmetry.space_group_name_H-M   'P 1'
#
loop_
_entity.id
_entity.type
_entity.pdbx_description
1 polymer ?
#
loop_
_entity_poly.entity_id
_entity_poly.type
_entity_poly.pdbx_seq_one_letter_code
_entity_poly.pdbx_strand_id
1 'polypeptide(L)' 'MTTLLAPDARDRIYAECARAITEAGTERESLFLARLALLLFEQVGDEARCRRALADALDALPVPSLSATQSQQTGD' A
#
# COMPACT_ATOMS: atom_id res chain seq x y z
N MET A 1 13.40 6.81 -18.45
CA MET A 1 14.25 5.79 -17.78
C MET A 1 13.78 5.70 -16.34
N THR A 2 13.09 4.62 -15.96
CA THR A 2 12.64 4.43 -14.58
C THR A 2 13.83 3.91 -13.78
N THR A 3 14.52 4.79 -13.07
CA THR A 3 15.65 4.40 -12.24
C THR A 3 15.13 3.66 -11.02
N LEU A 4 15.42 2.36 -10.93
CA LEU A 4 15.12 1.57 -9.74
C LEU A 4 16.02 2.04 -8.58
N LEU A 5 15.46 2.14 -7.38
CA LEU A 5 16.22 2.41 -6.16
C LEU A 5 17.24 1.30 -5.93
N ALA A 6 18.44 1.67 -5.46
CA ALA A 6 19.39 0.69 -4.94
C ALA A 6 18.77 -0.10 -3.76
N PRO A 7 19.11 -1.38 -3.56
CA PRO A 7 18.53 -2.21 -2.50
C PRO A 7 18.58 -1.55 -1.12
N ASP A 8 19.75 -1.06 -0.69
CA ASP A 8 19.89 -0.36 0.60
C ASP A 8 19.03 0.91 0.71
N ALA A 9 18.86 1.64 -0.40
CA ALA A 9 18.02 2.83 -0.42
C ALA A 9 16.54 2.44 -0.31
N ARG A 10 16.14 1.33 -0.93
CA ARG A 10 14.78 0.79 -0.82
C ARG A 10 14.47 0.36 0.62
N ASP A 11 15.40 -0.31 1.29
CA ASP A 11 15.21 -0.77 2.67
C ASP A 11 15.09 0.40 3.65
N ARG A 12 15.94 1.43 3.48
CA ARG A 12 15.83 2.67 4.29
C ARG A 12 14.51 3.38 4.07
N ILE A 13 14.09 3.55 2.80
CA ILE A 13 12.80 4.18 2.49
C ILE A 13 11.65 3.36 3.07
N TYR A 14 11.71 2.03 3.00
CA TYR A 14 10.70 1.17 3.60
C TYR A 14 10.60 1.37 5.12
N ALA A 15 11.73 1.42 5.82
CA ALA A 15 11.76 1.68 7.26
C ALA A 15 11.15 3.04 7.62
N GLU A 16 11.47 4.09 6.86
CA GLU A 16 10.90 5.42 7.03
C GLU A 16 9.39 5.45 6.74
N CYS A 17 8.92 4.74 5.70
CA CYS A 17 7.48 4.61 5.43
C CYS A 17 6.75 3.91 6.59
N ALA A 18 7.28 2.80 7.10
CA ALA A 18 6.69 2.07 8.22
C ALA A 18 6.62 2.92 9.50
N ARG A 19 7.67 3.70 9.76
CA ARG A 19 7.71 4.67 10.85
C ARG A 19 6.65 5.75 10.67
N ALA A 20 6.56 6.35 9.50
CA ALA A 20 5.58 7.41 9.22
C ALA A 20 4.13 6.92 9.34
N ILE A 21 3.85 5.69 8.89
CA ILE A 21 2.54 5.03 9.06
C ILE A 21 2.22 4.86 10.55
N THR A 22 3.19 4.37 11.33
CA THR A 22 3.05 4.21 12.79
C THR A 22 2.78 5.56 13.47
N GLU A 23 3.48 6.62 13.07
CA GLU A 23 3.29 7.98 13.59
C GLU A 23 1.94 8.59 13.18
N ALA A 24 1.43 8.26 11.99
CA ALA A 24 0.08 8.62 11.58
C ALA A 24 -0.98 7.94 12.45
N GLY A 25 -0.74 6.70 12.87
CA GLY A 25 -1.66 5.92 13.69
C GLY A 25 -2.86 5.40 12.89
N THR A 26 -3.51 4.37 13.43
CA THR A 26 -4.53 3.58 12.72
C THR A 26 -5.71 4.39 12.21
N GLU A 27 -6.17 5.39 12.95
CA GLU A 27 -7.31 6.24 12.56
C GLU A 27 -7.02 7.11 11.34
N ARG A 28 -5.76 7.49 11.12
CA ARG A 28 -5.35 8.43 10.06
C ARG A 28 -4.50 7.75 8.98
N GLU A 29 -4.16 6.49 9.14
CA GLU A 29 -3.31 5.73 8.22
C GLU A 29 -3.83 5.81 6.78
N SER A 30 -5.12 5.54 6.56
CA SER A 30 -5.72 5.60 5.22
C SER A 30 -5.60 7.00 4.59
N LEU A 31 -5.80 8.06 5.38
CA LEU A 31 -5.68 9.44 4.91
C LEU A 31 -4.22 9.80 4.61
N PHE A 32 -3.29 9.35 5.45
CA PHE A 32 -1.86 9.52 5.25
C PHE A 32 -1.40 8.84 3.97
N LEU A 33 -1.78 7.57 3.76
CA LEU A 33 -1.41 6.81 2.56
C LEU A 33 -2.01 7.42 1.29
N ALA A 34 -3.28 7.86 1.32
CA ALA A 34 -3.90 8.53 0.19
C ALA A 34 -3.16 9.84 -0.17
N ARG A 35 -2.77 10.63 0.83
CA ARG A 35 -2.00 11.87 0.63
C ARG A 35 -0.60 11.59 0.10
N LEU A 36 0.10 10.61 0.67
CA LEU A 36 1.44 10.20 0.21
C LEU A 36 1.40 9.74 -1.25
N ALA A 37 0.43 8.90 -1.61
CA ALA A 37 0.25 8.43 -2.99
C ALA A 37 -0.01 9.61 -3.96
N LEU A 38 -0.87 10.56 -3.58
CA LEU A 38 -1.13 11.74 -4.41
C LEU A 38 0.13 12.57 -4.66
N LEU A 39 0.93 12.84 -3.62
CA LEU A 39 2.20 13.56 -3.76
C LEU A 39 3.18 12.83 -4.69
N LEU A 40 3.23 11.50 -4.64
CA LEU A 40 4.06 10.71 -5.54
C LEU A 40 3.54 10.75 -6.98
N PHE A 41 2.22 10.70 -7.19
CA PHE A 41 1.61 10.82 -8.51
C PHE A 41 1.83 12.18 -9.16
N GLU A 42 1.86 13.26 -8.39
CA GLU A 42 2.26 14.59 -8.88
C GLU A 42 3.68 14.57 -9.47
N GLN A 43 4.61 13.81 -8.86
CA GLN A 43 5.95 13.63 -9.41
C GLN A 43 6.00 12.74 -10.65
N VAL A 44 5.02 11.84 -10.82
CA VAL A 44 4.90 11.01 -12.04
C VAL A 44 4.38 11.86 -13.21
N GLY A 45 3.46 12.78 -12.95
CA GLY A 45 2.94 13.75 -13.93
C GLY A 45 2.09 13.16 -15.06
N ASP A 46 1.71 11.88 -14.97
CA ASP A 46 0.97 11.16 -16.00
C ASP A 46 -0.21 10.40 -15.39
N GLU A 47 -1.41 10.94 -15.60
CA GLU A 47 -2.65 10.41 -15.06
C GLU A 47 -2.93 8.97 -15.51
N ALA A 48 -2.65 8.63 -16.78
CA ALA A 48 -2.91 7.29 -17.29
C ALA A 48 -1.98 6.26 -16.63
N ARG A 49 -0.72 6.62 -16.40
CA ARG A 49 0.22 5.79 -15.64
C ARG A 49 -0.19 5.65 -14.17
N CYS A 50 -0.67 6.71 -13.54
CA CYS A 50 -1.17 6.66 -12.17
C CYS A 50 -2.41 5.74 -12.05
N ARG A 51 -3.38 5.85 -12.96
CA ARG A 51 -4.55 4.95 -12.99
C ARG A 51 -4.17 3.49 -13.19
N ARG A 52 -3.18 3.22 -14.05
CA ARG A 52 -2.67 1.86 -14.26
C ARG A 52 -2.00 1.30 -13.00
N ALA A 53 -1.17 2.10 -12.33
CA ALA A 53 -0.52 1.70 -11.08
C ALA A 53 -1.54 1.38 -9.97
N LEU A 54 -2.65 2.13 -9.90
CA LEU A 54 -3.75 1.85 -8.97
C LEU A 54 -4.42 0.50 -9.28
N ALA A 55 -4.72 0.22 -10.56
CA ALA A 55 -5.29 -1.06 -10.96
C ALA A 55 -4.35 -2.24 -10.64
N ASP A 56 -3.07 -2.11 -11.01
CA ASP A 56 -2.05 -3.14 -10.73
C ASP A 56 -1.91 -3.39 -9.22
N ALA A 57 -1.98 -2.35 -8.39
CA ALA A 57 -1.91 -2.48 -6.93
C ALA A 57 -3.15 -3.16 -6.33
N LEU A 58 -4.34 -2.86 -6.86
CA LEU A 58 -5.59 -3.51 -6.45
C LEU A 58 -5.61 -4.99 -6.82
N ASP A 59 -5.15 -5.35 -8.02
CA ASP A 59 -5.07 -6.74 -8.49
C ASP A 59 -4.08 -7.58 -7.66
N ALA A 60 -3.04 -6.95 -7.11
CA ALA A 60 -2.04 -7.62 -6.26
C ALA A 60 -2.52 -7.84 -4.81
N LEU A 61 -3.65 -7.27 -4.40
CA LEU A 61 -4.17 -7.50 -3.06
C LEU A 61 -4.62 -8.95 -2.92
N PRO A 62 -4.21 -9.66 -1.85
CA PRO A 62 -4.69 -11.00 -1.61
C PRO A 62 -6.21 -10.96 -1.43
N VAL A 63 -6.95 -11.65 -2.30
CA VAL A 63 -8.38 -11.86 -2.10
C VAL A 63 -8.59 -12.56 -0.75
N PRO A 64 -9.48 -12.06 0.13
CA PRO A 64 -9.78 -12.74 1.37
C PRO A 64 -10.31 -14.14 1.02
N SER A 65 -9.55 -15.17 1.36
CA SER A 65 -10.00 -16.55 1.24
C SER A 65 -11.13 -16.76 2.23
N LEU A 66 -12.34 -17.01 1.72
CA LEU A 66 -13.57 -17.30 2.49
C LEU A 66 -13.51 -18.60 3.33
N SER A 67 -12.34 -19.21 3.49
CA SER A 67 -12.16 -20.48 4.22
C SER A 67 -11.94 -20.32 5.72
N ALA A 68 -11.79 -19.09 6.25
CA ALA A 68 -11.50 -18.87 7.67
C ALA A 68 -12.75 -18.72 8.57
N THR A 69 -13.96 -18.66 8.03
CA THR A 69 -15.18 -18.33 8.81
C THR A 69 -16.06 -19.54 9.17
N GLN A 70 -15.76 -20.77 8.71
CA GLN A 70 -16.62 -21.94 8.97
C GLN A 70 -16.28 -22.76 10.23
N SER A 71 -15.14 -22.52 10.88
CA SER A 71 -14.66 -23.45 11.94
C SER A 71 -15.13 -23.14 13.37
N GLN A 72 -16.05 -22.17 13.60
CA GLN A 72 -16.43 -21.75 14.96
C GLN A 72 -17.92 -21.91 15.32
N GLN A 73 -18.71 -22.63 14.52
CA GLN A 73 -20.09 -23.00 14.87
C GLN A 73 -20.32 -24.49 14.67
N THR A 74 -19.77 -25.36 15.53
CA THR A 74 -20.33 -26.68 15.81
C THR A 74 -19.77 -27.17 17.16
N GLY A 75 -20.61 -27.26 18.17
CA GLY A 75 -20.33 -27.96 19.42
C GLY A 75 -20.93 -27.26 20.65
N ASP A 76 -22.26 -27.24 20.73
CA ASP A 76 -22.99 -27.15 22.00
C ASP A 76 -23.11 -28.59 22.56
#